data_AF-A0A1J6J777-F1
#
_entry.id   AF-A0A1J6J777-F1
#
_cell.length_a   1.000
_cell.length_b   1.000
_cell.length_c   1.000
_cell.angle_alpha   90.00
_cell.angle_beta   90.00
_cell.angle_gamma   90.00
#
_symmetry.space_group_name_H-M   'P 1'
#
loop_
_entity.id
_entity.type
_entity.pdbx_description
1 polymer ?
#
loop_
_entity_poly.entity_id
_entity_poly.type
_entity_poly.pdbx_seq_one_letter_code
_entity_poly.pdbx_strand_id
1 'polypeptide(L)'
;RRTSRGSKPPIWAKDYICPTMKTSSSTCQYPMSNYMGYDSLSNAYQSYLTAVTTDVEPTSYHQAMKDQRWIDVMQAEIDALISNNTWEVVPIPKGKVPIGCK
;
A
#
# COMPACT_ATOMS: atom_id res chain seq x y z
N ARG A 1 33.38 7.52 8.46
CA ARG A 1 33.18 8.18 9.77
C ARG A 1 31.67 8.26 10.05
N ARG A 2 31.08 7.27 10.73
CA ARG A 2 29.63 7.25 11.08
C ARG A 2 29.48 7.99 12.41
N THR A 3 28.70 9.07 12.44
CA THR A 3 28.47 9.83 13.68
C THR A 3 27.52 9.08 14.60
N SER A 4 27.93 8.82 15.83
CA SER A 4 27.14 8.19 16.90
C SER A 4 26.17 9.16 17.59
N ARG A 5 25.65 10.17 16.89
CA ARG A 5 24.67 11.08 17.50
C ARG A 5 23.37 10.30 17.70
N GLY A 6 23.02 10.05 18.95
CA GLY A 6 21.68 9.58 19.31
C GLY A 6 20.66 10.57 18.77
N SER A 7 19.82 10.11 17.84
CA SER A 7 18.72 10.91 17.30
C SER A 7 17.67 11.06 18.40
N LYS A 8 17.40 12.29 18.84
CA LYS A 8 16.23 12.57 19.69
C LYS A 8 15.02 12.73 18.77
N PRO A 9 13.90 12.06 19.04
CA PRO A 9 12.71 12.25 18.24
C PRO A 9 12.23 13.70 18.35
N PRO A 10 11.62 14.26 17.30
CA PRO A 10 11.05 15.60 17.35
C PRO A 10 9.92 15.66 18.40
N ILE A 11 9.68 16.85 18.97
CA ILE A 11 8.77 17.06 20.11
C ILE A 11 7.37 16.51 19.82
N TRP A 12 6.87 16.69 18.59
CA TRP A 12 5.55 16.24 18.14
C TRP A 12 5.40 14.72 18.03
N ALA A 13 6.51 13.97 17.98
CA ALA A 13 6.45 12.51 17.84
C ALA A 13 5.93 11.80 19.10
N LYS A 14 5.79 12.52 20.22
CA LYS A 14 5.19 11.97 21.45
C LYS A 14 3.67 11.77 21.34
N ASP A 15 3.02 12.61 20.55
CA ASP A 15 1.57 12.58 20.38
C ASP A 15 1.16 11.74 19.17
N TYR A 16 2.13 11.33 18.36
CA TYR A 16 1.91 10.55 17.14
C TYR A 16 1.78 9.07 17.47
N ILE A 17 0.54 8.58 17.56
CA ILE A 17 0.23 7.17 17.74
C ILE A 17 0.30 6.49 16.36
N CYS A 18 1.39 5.76 16.08
CA CYS A 18 1.55 4.91 14.89
C CYS A 18 0.95 3.52 15.13
N PRO A 19 -0.11 3.09 14.41
CA PRO A 19 -0.60 1.71 14.48
C PRO A 19 0.32 0.70 13.78
N THR A 20 1.26 1.15 12.94
CA THR A 20 1.92 0.32 11.92
C THR A 20 3.27 -0.28 12.33
N MET A 21 3.73 -0.05 13.56
CA MET A 21 4.98 -0.68 14.03
C MET A 21 4.63 -1.96 14.79
N LYS A 22 4.95 -3.11 14.18
CA LYS A 22 4.90 -4.46 14.79
C LYS A 22 6.01 -4.62 15.86
N THR A 23 6.08 -3.71 16.81
CA THR A 23 6.73 -3.94 18.09
C THR A 23 5.67 -4.48 19.03
N SER A 24 5.98 -5.56 19.72
CA SER A 24 5.10 -6.46 20.48
C SER A 24 4.30 -5.86 21.66
N SER A 25 4.14 -4.53 21.74
CA SER A 25 3.39 -3.87 22.84
C SER A 25 2.84 -2.48 22.48
N SER A 26 2.24 -2.29 21.30
CA SER A 26 1.57 -1.03 20.94
C SER A 26 0.12 -1.27 20.53
N THR A 27 -0.71 -1.69 21.49
CA THR A 27 -2.16 -1.62 21.36
C THR A 27 -2.56 -0.15 21.45
N CYS A 28 -3.03 0.43 20.34
CA CYS A 28 -3.68 1.74 20.36
C CYS A 28 -4.83 1.67 21.37
N GLN A 29 -4.78 2.50 22.43
CA GLN A 29 -5.78 2.43 23.51
C GLN A 29 -7.20 2.74 23.02
N TYR A 30 -7.32 3.54 21.97
CA TYR A 30 -8.58 3.98 21.38
C TYR A 30 -8.50 3.95 19.85
N PRO A 31 -8.55 2.77 19.21
CA PRO A 31 -8.53 2.72 17.75
C PRO A 31 -9.80 3.39 17.22
N MET A 32 -9.67 4.23 16.19
CA MET A 32 -10.81 4.97 15.61
C MET A 32 -11.95 4.04 15.20
N SER A 33 -11.64 2.82 14.76
CA SER A 33 -12.62 1.79 14.42
C SER A 33 -13.62 1.47 15.53
N ASN A 34 -13.25 1.66 16.80
CA ASN A 34 -14.15 1.40 17.94
C ASN A 34 -15.23 2.49 18.11
N TYR A 35 -15.05 3.66 17.49
CA TYR A 35 -15.95 4.81 17.60
C TYR A 35 -16.57 5.20 16.25
N MET A 36 -16.25 4.48 15.18
CA MET A 36 -16.88 4.64 13.87
C MET A 36 -18.08 3.69 13.78
N GLY A 37 -19.28 4.23 13.91
CA GLY A 37 -20.54 3.52 13.68
C GLY A 37 -21.26 4.06 12.45
N TYR A 38 -21.95 3.18 11.72
CA TYR A 38 -22.73 3.57 10.54
C TYR A 38 -24.23 3.73 10.86
N ASP A 39 -24.63 3.60 12.13
CA ASP A 39 -26.03 3.57 12.59
C ASP A 39 -26.82 4.86 12.30
N SER A 40 -26.14 6.00 12.20
CA SER A 40 -26.74 7.30 11.89
C SER A 40 -26.94 7.55 10.39
N LEU A 41 -26.40 6.67 9.54
CA LEU A 41 -26.47 6.80 8.09
C LEU A 41 -27.73 6.14 7.53
N SER A 42 -28.24 6.66 6.42
CA SER A 42 -29.36 6.03 5.72
C SER A 42 -29.00 4.63 5.24
N ASN A 43 -29.97 3.71 5.21
CA ASN A 43 -29.77 2.35 4.72
C ASN A 43 -29.21 2.30 3.29
N ALA A 44 -29.61 3.23 2.42
CA ALA A 44 -29.11 3.35 1.06
C ALA A 44 -27.62 3.75 1.00
N TYR A 45 -27.17 4.60 1.93
CA TYR A 45 -25.77 4.99 2.00
C TYR A 45 -24.92 3.90 2.66
N GLN A 46 -25.45 3.18 3.66
CA GLN A 46 -24.78 2.04 4.26
C GLN A 46 -24.53 0.92 3.24
N SER A 47 -25.50 0.61 2.36
CA SER A 47 -25.31 -0.40 1.31
C SER A 47 -24.25 0.02 0.30
N TYR A 48 -24.23 1.30 -0.09
CA TYR A 48 -23.18 1.87 -0.94
C TYR A 48 -21.80 1.75 -0.28
N LEU A 49 -21.65 2.17 0.98
CA LEU A 49 -20.38 2.06 1.69
C LEU A 49 -19.91 0.62 1.79
N THR A 50 -20.81 -0.31 2.11
CA THR A 50 -20.48 -1.73 2.20
C THR A 50 -19.91 -2.23 0.88
N ALA A 51 -20.58 -1.94 -0.24
CA ALA A 51 -20.13 -2.33 -1.57
C ALA A 51 -18.75 -1.75 -1.92
N VAL A 52 -18.46 -0.51 -1.53
CA VAL A 52 -17.14 0.11 -1.74
C VAL A 52 -16.07 -0.50 -0.84
N THR A 53 -16.37 -0.74 0.43
CA THR A 53 -15.40 -1.29 1.40
C THR A 53 -15.15 -2.79 1.24
N THR A 54 -16.02 -3.52 0.54
CA THR A 54 -15.81 -4.95 0.25
C THR A 54 -14.71 -5.21 -0.75
N ASP A 55 -14.38 -4.23 -1.61
CA ASP A 55 -13.23 -4.36 -2.50
C ASP A 55 -11.94 -4.24 -1.69
N VAL A 56 -11.19 -5.35 -1.60
CA VAL A 56 -9.92 -5.42 -0.89
C VAL A 56 -8.78 -5.28 -1.88
N GLU A 57 -7.92 -4.29 -1.68
CA GLU A 57 -6.70 -4.13 -2.44
C GLU A 57 -5.75 -5.32 -2.20
N PRO A 58 -5.24 -5.98 -3.26
CA PRO A 58 -4.28 -7.06 -3.11
C PRO A 58 -2.99 -6.53 -2.49
N THR A 59 -2.53 -7.21 -1.45
CA THR A 59 -1.34 -6.80 -0.69
C THR A 59 -0.04 -7.44 -1.21
N SER A 60 -0.16 -8.30 -2.23
CA SER A 60 0.97 -8.99 -2.84
C SER A 60 0.74 -9.20 -4.33
N TYR A 61 1.85 -9.31 -5.08
CA TYR A 61 1.82 -9.61 -6.50
C TYR A 61 1.02 -10.89 -6.81
N HIS A 62 1.18 -11.95 -6.02
CA HIS A 62 0.48 -13.21 -6.22
C HIS A 62 -1.04 -13.13 -6.05
N GLN A 63 -1.53 -12.15 -5.28
CA GLN A 63 -2.96 -11.86 -5.17
C GLN A 63 -3.42 -11.03 -6.37
N ALA A 64 -2.69 -9.96 -6.70
CA ALA A 64 -3.02 -9.07 -7.81
C ALA A 64 -3.03 -9.79 -9.16
N MET A 65 -2.06 -10.67 -9.42
CA MET A 65 -1.93 -11.40 -10.70
C MET A 65 -3.09 -12.39 -10.97
N LYS A 66 -3.97 -12.63 -10.01
CA LYS A 66 -5.15 -13.50 -10.16
C LYS A 66 -6.43 -12.71 -10.39
N ASP A 67 -6.43 -11.41 -10.14
CA ASP A 67 -7.58 -10.54 -10.36
C ASP A 67 -7.46 -9.87 -11.73
N GLN A 68 -8.44 -10.11 -12.59
CA GLN A 68 -8.46 -9.56 -13.94
C GLN A 68 -8.42 -8.04 -13.97
N ARG A 69 -9.06 -7.36 -13.00
CA ARG A 69 -9.05 -5.89 -12.93
C ARG A 69 -7.64 -5.35 -12.78
N TRP A 70 -6.83 -6.03 -11.96
CA TRP A 70 -5.43 -5.65 -11.75
C TRP A 70 -4.55 -5.98 -12.95
N ILE A 71 -4.81 -7.10 -13.63
CA ILE A 71 -4.11 -7.46 -14.88
C ILE A 71 -4.37 -6.38 -15.95
N ASP A 72 -5.63 -5.98 -16.12
CA ASP A 72 -6.03 -4.99 -17.12
C ASP A 72 -5.39 -3.62 -16.86
N VAL A 73 -5.38 -3.18 -15.59
CA VAL A 73 -4.73 -1.92 -15.19
C VAL A 73 -3.22 -1.99 -15.39
N MET A 74 -2.57 -3.10 -15.04
CA MET A 74 -1.13 -3.28 -15.25
C MET A 74 -0.77 -3.25 -16.74
N GLN A 75 -1.60 -3.85 -17.60
CA GLN A 75 -1.39 -3.79 -19.05
C GLN A 75 -1.53 -2.36 -19.57
N ALA A 76 -2.57 -1.63 -19.13
CA ALA A 76 -2.77 -0.24 -19.51
C ALA A 76 -1.61 0.66 -19.08
N GLU A 77 -1.04 0.44 -17.90
CA GLU A 77 0.14 1.17 -17.42
C GLU A 77 1.37 0.85 -18.29
N ILE A 78 1.61 -0.43 -18.62
CA ILE A 78 2.71 -0.83 -19.51
C ILE A 78 2.57 -0.15 -20.87
N ASP A 79 1.37 -0.18 -21.45
CA ASP A 79 1.09 0.44 -22.74
C ASP A 79 1.30 1.96 -22.68
N ALA A 80 0.88 2.61 -21.59
CA ALA A 80 1.11 4.03 -21.36
C ALA A 80 2.62 4.36 -21.27
N LEU A 81 3.40 3.56 -20.55
CA LEU A 81 4.85 3.76 -20.41
C LEU A 81 5.59 3.62 -21.74
N ILE A 82 5.19 2.66 -22.58
CA ILE A 82 5.72 2.46 -23.93
C ILE A 82 5.32 3.65 -24.81
N SER A 83 4.05 4.06 -24.78
CA SER A 83 3.55 5.18 -25.60
C SER A 83 4.23 6.51 -25.29
N ASN A 84 4.64 6.70 -24.04
CA ASN A 84 5.35 7.89 -23.59
C ASN A 84 6.86 7.84 -23.89
N ASN A 85 7.36 6.78 -24.54
CA ASN A 85 8.78 6.54 -24.79
C ASN A 85 9.65 6.60 -23.51
N THR A 86 9.06 6.40 -22.33
CA THR A 86 9.79 6.43 -21.06
C THR A 86 10.44 5.07 -20.78
N TRP A 87 9.81 3.98 -21.23
CA TRP A 87 10.25 2.60 -20.99
C TRP A 87 10.28 1.82 -22.31
N GLU A 88 11.32 0.99 -22.47
CA GLU A 88 11.44 0.02 -23.55
C GLU A 88 11.78 -1.35 -22.96
N VAL A 89 11.10 -2.39 -23.43
CA VAL A 89 11.40 -3.77 -23.01
C VAL A 89 12.58 -4.27 -23.83
N VAL A 90 13.75 -4.36 -23.20
CA VAL A 90 15.01 -4.79 -23.85
C VAL A 90 15.44 -6.16 -23.32
N PRO A 91 15.92 -7.09 -24.17
CA PRO A 91 16.50 -8.34 -23.70
C PRO A 91 17.74 -8.11 -22.84
N ILE A 92 18.03 -9.04 -21.94
CA ILE A 92 19.19 -8.95 -21.05
C ILE A 92 20.48 -8.88 -21.90
N PRO A 93 21.37 -7.89 -21.69
CA PRO A 93 22.63 -7.79 -22.43
C PRO A 93 23.54 -8.99 -22.16
N LYS A 94 24.28 -9.42 -23.18
CA LYS A 94 25.23 -10.55 -23.06
C LYS A 94 26.21 -10.30 -21.91
N GLY A 95 26.38 -11.30 -21.04
CA GLY A 95 27.30 -11.24 -19.90
C GLY A 95 26.81 -10.44 -18.69
N LYS A 96 25.54 -9.99 -18.68
CA LYS A 96 24.91 -9.36 -17.52
C LYS A 96 23.99 -10.35 -16.80
N VAL A 97 23.97 -10.24 -15.47
CA VAL A 97 23.04 -10.99 -14.62
C VAL A 97 21.90 -10.04 -14.24
N PRO A 98 20.63 -10.42 -14.49
CA PRO A 98 19.50 -9.62 -14.05
C PRO A 98 19.49 -9.55 -12.52
N ILE A 99 19.19 -8.38 -11.98
CA ILE A 99 18.97 -8.24 -10.54
C ILE A 99 17.61 -8.89 -10.24
N GLY A 100 17.63 -10.02 -9.54
CA GLY A 100 16.40 -10.66 -9.08
C GLY A 100 15.68 -9.80 -8.04
N CYS A 101 14.35 -9.86 -8.01
CA CYS A 101 13.59 -9.39 -6.86
C CYS A 101 13.52 -10.52 -5.80
N LYS A 102 13.41 -10.14 -4.52
CA LYS A 102 13.09 -11.05 -3.43
C LYS A 102 11.59 -11.05 -3.17
#